data_AF-A0A401IN92-F1
#
_entry.id   AF-A0A401IN92-F1
#
_cell.length_a   1.000
_cell.length_b   1.000
_cell.length_c   1.000
_cell.angle_alpha   90.00
_cell.angle_beta   90.00
_cell.angle_gamma   90.00
#
_symmetry.space_group_name_H-M   'P 1'
#
loop_
_entity.id
_entity.type
_entity.pdbx_description
1 polymer ?
#
loop_
_entity_poly.entity_id
_entity_poly.type
_entity_poly.pdbx_seq_one_letter_code
_entity_poly.pdbx_strand_id
1 'polypeptide(L)'
;MKNLDKLMIWTWWQRVIILGTPLTLGILEMWHPVGLPNKTPFESVLPKVDWWITLHLLQLPLFGLLGLAVILLVHNLHGWAATLSRIGIAFFIVFYVALDSIMGIAGGLLIRSARDLSPNIQIFAANQFNLLLFEPIIGGSTFSLLGILGGGGWAIGVIAAAIALRRSGVPLLSFVFLLASAILFGLAHVPPTGPLGLACFFIAVVRIDPFLWGDKNIARHNRYNQEVLR
;
A
#
# COMPACT_ATOMS: atom_id res chain seq x y z
N MET A 1 -2.26 -26.99 -15.23
CA MET A 1 -3.28 -26.59 -14.23
C MET A 1 -3.21 -27.40 -12.92
N LYS A 2 -2.11 -28.08 -12.55
CA LYS A 2 -2.12 -29.10 -11.49
C LYS A 2 -1.55 -28.71 -10.11
N ASN A 3 -1.29 -27.42 -9.82
CA ASN A 3 -0.68 -27.03 -8.54
C ASN A 3 -1.25 -25.77 -7.86
N LEU A 4 -2.24 -25.09 -8.45
CA LEU A 4 -2.80 -23.85 -7.85
C LEU A 4 -3.46 -24.11 -6.49
N ASP A 5 -4.00 -25.30 -6.31
CA ASP A 5 -4.83 -25.72 -5.17
C ASP A 5 -4.06 -25.75 -3.84
N LYS A 6 -2.73 -25.92 -3.88
CA LYS A 6 -1.86 -25.89 -2.69
C LYS A 6 -1.19 -24.53 -2.45
N LEU A 7 -1.20 -23.65 -3.45
CA LEU A 7 -0.41 -22.41 -3.45
C LEU A 7 -1.14 -21.24 -2.78
N MET A 8 -2.47 -21.25 -2.70
CA MET A 8 -3.28 -20.11 -2.25
C MET A 8 -4.38 -20.49 -1.25
N ILE A 9 -4.09 -21.40 -0.33
CA ILE A 9 -4.96 -21.64 0.83
C ILE A 9 -4.60 -20.62 1.91
N TRP A 10 -5.23 -19.45 1.85
CA TRP A 10 -5.13 -18.47 2.93
C TRP A 10 -6.07 -18.84 4.07
N THR A 11 -5.58 -18.68 5.30
CA THR A 11 -6.46 -18.64 6.46
C THR A 11 -7.38 -17.43 6.37
N TRP A 12 -8.48 -17.44 7.11
CA TRP A 12 -9.43 -16.34 7.07
C TRP A 12 -8.80 -15.01 7.52
N TRP A 13 -7.90 -15.02 8.51
CA TRP A 13 -7.16 -13.84 8.94
C TRP A 13 -6.23 -13.30 7.84
N GLN A 14 -5.53 -14.19 7.14
CA GLN A 14 -4.70 -13.81 5.99
C GLN A 14 -5.56 -13.16 4.90
N ARG A 15 -6.74 -13.69 4.61
CA ARG A 15 -7.69 -13.06 3.66
C ARG A 15 -8.11 -11.67 4.10
N VAL A 16 -8.46 -11.50 5.38
CA VAL A 16 -8.84 -10.19 5.92
C VAL A 16 -7.70 -9.18 5.73
N ILE A 17 -6.45 -9.58 5.94
CA ILE A 17 -5.30 -8.69 5.70
C ILE A 17 -5.10 -8.42 4.21
N ILE A 18 -5.04 -9.47 3.38
CA ILE A 18 -4.70 -9.34 1.96
C ILE A 18 -5.77 -8.58 1.18
N LEU A 19 -7.05 -8.77 1.50
CA LEU A 19 -8.17 -8.12 0.83
C LEU A 19 -8.64 -6.85 1.56
N GLY A 20 -8.79 -6.92 2.88
CA GLY A 20 -9.36 -5.84 3.68
C GLY A 20 -8.45 -4.62 3.77
N THR A 21 -7.13 -4.82 3.83
CA THR A 21 -6.17 -3.71 3.92
C THR A 21 -6.18 -2.81 2.68
N PRO A 22 -5.92 -3.31 1.45
CA PRO A 22 -5.92 -2.45 0.27
C PRO A 22 -7.29 -1.83 0.00
N LEU A 23 -8.39 -2.50 0.35
CA LEU A 23 -9.73 -1.94 0.25
C LEU A 23 -9.92 -0.77 1.22
N THR A 24 -9.61 -0.96 2.50
CA THR A 24 -9.79 0.06 3.55
C THR A 24 -8.90 1.26 3.27
N LEU A 25 -7.61 1.02 3.02
CA LEU A 25 -6.66 2.07 2.68
C LEU A 25 -7.10 2.79 1.40
N GLY A 26 -7.47 2.06 0.34
CA GLY A 26 -7.88 2.66 -0.93
C GLY A 26 -9.10 3.56 -0.81
N ILE A 27 -10.06 3.18 0.03
CA ILE A 27 -11.22 4.00 0.38
C ILE A 27 -10.78 5.27 1.12
N LEU A 28 -9.98 5.14 2.18
CA LEU A 28 -9.50 6.30 2.96
C LEU A 28 -8.71 7.29 2.11
N GLU A 29 -7.83 6.79 1.23
CA GLU A 29 -7.01 7.62 0.35
C GLU A 29 -7.85 8.49 -0.58
N MET A 30 -9.08 8.11 -0.96
CA MET A 30 -9.95 8.95 -1.80
C MET A 30 -10.21 10.33 -1.20
N TRP A 31 -10.09 10.48 0.12
CA TRP A 31 -10.25 11.74 0.83
C TRP A 31 -8.94 12.32 1.37
N HIS A 32 -7.78 11.82 0.94
CA HIS A 32 -6.50 12.41 1.29
C HIS A 32 -6.46 13.88 0.83
N PRO A 33 -6.15 14.85 1.70
CA PRO A 33 -6.01 16.24 1.26
C PRO A 33 -4.86 16.34 0.25
N VAL A 34 -5.13 16.95 -0.89
CA VAL A 34 -4.13 17.20 -1.94
C VAL A 34 -3.97 18.69 -2.15
N GLY A 35 -2.89 19.09 -2.84
CA GLY A 35 -2.65 20.48 -3.20
C GLY A 35 -3.86 21.08 -3.93
N LEU A 36 -4.36 22.20 -3.41
CA LEU A 36 -5.45 22.93 -4.05
C LEU A 36 -4.88 23.82 -5.15
N PRO A 37 -5.58 23.97 -6.30
CA PRO A 37 -5.16 24.88 -7.35
C PRO A 37 -4.92 26.29 -6.80
N ASN A 38 -3.80 26.91 -7.18
CA ASN A 38 -3.41 28.27 -6.79
C ASN A 38 -3.25 28.49 -5.28
N LYS A 39 -3.00 27.43 -4.50
CA LYS A 39 -2.70 27.53 -3.06
C LYS A 39 -1.36 26.90 -2.75
N THR A 40 -0.69 27.42 -1.72
CA THR A 40 0.49 26.78 -1.15
C THR A 40 0.13 25.44 -0.52
N PRO A 41 1.11 24.53 -0.29
CA PRO A 41 0.87 23.30 0.44
C PRO A 41 0.26 23.54 1.83
N PHE A 42 0.72 24.59 2.53
CA PHE A 42 0.18 25.00 3.83
C PHE A 42 -1.31 25.37 3.74
N GLU A 43 -1.68 26.27 2.82
CA GLU A 43 -3.07 26.71 2.64
C GLU A 43 -4.00 25.59 2.14
N SER A 44 -3.43 24.58 1.49
CA SER A 44 -4.16 23.39 1.03
C SER A 44 -4.52 22.45 2.18
N VAL A 45 -3.59 22.27 3.12
CA VAL A 45 -3.74 21.35 4.26
C VAL A 45 -4.45 22.01 5.45
N LEU A 46 -4.17 23.29 5.72
CA LEU A 46 -4.66 24.02 6.91
C LEU A 46 -6.16 23.81 7.21
N PRO A 47 -7.09 23.93 6.24
CA PRO A 47 -8.52 23.77 6.50
C PRO A 47 -8.94 22.35 6.90
N LYS A 48 -8.09 21.35 6.61
CA LYS A 48 -8.36 19.92 6.82
C LYS A 48 -7.26 19.26 7.67
N VAL A 49 -6.46 20.03 8.40
CA VAL A 49 -5.24 19.51 9.03
C VAL A 49 -5.52 18.45 10.11
N ASP A 50 -6.68 18.49 10.78
CA ASP A 50 -7.08 17.43 11.71
C ASP A 50 -7.36 16.11 10.99
N TRP A 51 -8.00 16.17 9.81
CA TRP A 51 -8.18 14.99 8.98
C TRP A 51 -6.85 14.51 8.39
N TRP A 52 -5.98 15.42 7.96
CA TRP A 52 -4.61 15.08 7.53
C TRP A 52 -3.89 14.26 8.59
N ILE A 53 -3.81 14.76 9.84
CA ILE A 53 -3.13 14.05 10.93
C ILE A 53 -3.83 12.70 11.22
N THR A 54 -5.16 12.68 11.27
CA THR A 54 -5.93 11.46 11.54
C THR A 54 -5.68 10.39 10.48
N LEU A 55 -5.70 10.77 9.21
CA LEU A 55 -5.44 9.88 8.09
C LEU A 55 -4.03 9.28 8.19
N HIS A 56 -3.00 10.12 8.43
CA HIS A 56 -1.61 9.64 8.54
C HIS A 56 -1.40 8.74 9.77
N LEU A 57 -2.11 8.96 10.87
CA LEU A 57 -2.12 8.02 12.01
C LEU A 57 -2.74 6.67 11.65
N LEU A 58 -3.82 6.65 10.86
CA LEU A 58 -4.44 5.41 10.37
C LEU A 58 -3.58 4.72 9.30
N GLN A 59 -2.85 5.50 8.51
CA GLN A 59 -1.96 5.01 7.46
C GLN A 59 -0.78 4.22 8.03
N LEU A 60 -0.20 4.58 9.18
CA LEU A 60 0.92 3.83 9.76
C LEU A 60 0.65 2.31 9.90
N PRO A 61 -0.41 1.87 10.62
CA PRO A 61 -0.73 0.44 10.68
C PRO A 61 -1.21 -0.10 9.32
N LEU A 62 -1.91 0.68 8.51
CA LEU A 62 -2.43 0.20 7.22
C LEU A 62 -1.32 -0.05 6.19
N PHE A 63 -0.27 0.78 6.13
CA PHE A 63 0.91 0.52 5.30
C PHE A 63 1.68 -0.70 5.79
N GLY A 64 1.83 -0.88 7.11
CA GLY A 64 2.40 -2.10 7.68
C GLY A 64 1.61 -3.35 7.28
N LEU A 65 0.28 -3.31 7.40
CA LEU A 65 -0.61 -4.39 6.99
C LEU A 65 -0.60 -4.62 5.47
N LEU A 66 -0.44 -3.57 4.66
CA LEU A 66 -0.37 -3.67 3.21
C LEU A 66 0.93 -4.36 2.78
N GLY A 67 2.05 -4.01 3.41
CA GLY A 67 3.29 -4.77 3.23
C GLY A 67 3.14 -6.23 3.65
N LEU A 68 2.52 -6.48 4.81
CA LEU A 68 2.23 -7.84 5.27
C LEU A 68 1.34 -8.60 4.27
N ALA A 69 0.35 -7.96 3.64
CA ALA A 69 -0.46 -8.57 2.58
C ALA A 69 0.42 -9.10 1.44
N VAL A 70 1.41 -8.33 0.98
CA VAL A 70 2.33 -8.77 -0.08
C VAL A 70 3.22 -9.92 0.39
N ILE A 71 3.74 -9.87 1.62
CA ILE A 71 4.52 -10.97 2.21
C ILE A 71 3.69 -12.26 2.27
N LEU A 72 2.42 -12.15 2.64
CA LEU A 72 1.47 -13.27 2.66
C LEU A 72 1.13 -13.77 1.26
N LEU A 73 1.07 -12.91 0.23
CA LEU A 73 0.88 -13.36 -1.15
C LEU A 73 1.99 -14.30 -1.62
N VAL A 74 3.23 -14.06 -1.16
CA VAL A 74 4.41 -14.84 -1.58
C VAL A 74 4.89 -15.85 -0.53
N HIS A 75 4.18 -16.04 0.59
CA HIS A 75 4.72 -16.78 1.74
C HIS A 75 5.13 -18.23 1.40
N ASN A 76 4.31 -18.95 0.63
CA ASN A 76 4.58 -20.32 0.16
C ASN A 76 5.40 -20.37 -1.14
N LEU A 77 5.89 -19.22 -1.63
CA LEU A 77 6.71 -19.13 -2.83
C LEU A 77 8.20 -19.06 -2.48
N HIS A 78 8.99 -19.82 -3.23
CA HIS A 78 10.45 -19.87 -3.09
C HIS A 78 11.15 -19.35 -4.35
N GLY A 79 12.43 -19.02 -4.23
CA GLY A 79 13.27 -18.52 -5.31
C GLY A 79 13.42 -17.00 -5.32
N TRP A 80 14.26 -16.51 -6.23
CA TRP A 80 14.76 -15.14 -6.23
C TRP A 80 13.66 -14.08 -6.25
N ALA A 81 12.58 -14.30 -7.00
CA ALA A 81 11.49 -13.33 -7.13
C ALA A 81 10.72 -13.18 -5.81
N ALA A 82 10.43 -14.28 -5.13
CA ALA A 82 9.81 -14.23 -3.81
C ALA A 82 10.75 -13.63 -2.76
N THR A 83 12.06 -13.87 -2.84
CA THR A 83 13.05 -13.23 -1.96
C THR A 83 13.12 -11.72 -2.18
N LEU A 84 13.24 -11.28 -3.44
CA LEU A 84 13.28 -9.87 -3.79
C LEU A 84 12.00 -9.14 -3.41
N SER A 85 10.85 -9.82 -3.53
CA SER A 85 9.57 -9.31 -3.05
C SER A 85 9.61 -8.98 -1.56
N ARG A 86 10.04 -9.95 -0.72
CA ARG A 86 10.14 -9.76 0.73
C ARG A 86 11.11 -8.63 1.11
N ILE A 87 12.25 -8.53 0.42
CA ILE A 87 13.24 -7.45 0.65
C ILE A 87 12.64 -6.09 0.29
N GLY A 88 12.06 -5.94 -0.91
CA GLY A 88 11.45 -4.68 -1.34
C GLY A 88 10.34 -4.22 -0.39
N ILE A 89 9.51 -5.16 0.08
CA ILE A 89 8.44 -4.85 1.03
C ILE A 89 8.99 -4.50 2.42
N ALA A 90 10.10 -5.09 2.87
CA ALA A 90 10.75 -4.66 4.10
C ALA A 90 11.21 -3.20 4.01
N PHE A 91 11.76 -2.77 2.87
CA PHE A 91 12.09 -1.37 2.61
C PHE A 91 10.84 -0.48 2.63
N PHE A 92 9.77 -0.88 1.94
CA PHE A 92 8.50 -0.15 1.97
C PHE A 92 8.02 0.08 3.41
N ILE A 93 7.89 -0.99 4.21
CA ILE A 93 7.37 -0.88 5.58
C ILE A 93 8.24 0.06 6.42
N VAL A 94 9.57 -0.04 6.35
CA VAL A 94 10.46 0.78 7.18
C VAL A 94 10.47 2.24 6.74
N PHE A 95 10.73 2.49 5.46
CA PHE A 95 10.99 3.86 4.98
C PHE A 95 9.71 4.62 4.71
N TYR A 96 8.63 3.97 4.27
CA TYR A 96 7.37 4.65 3.99
C TYR A 96 6.64 5.05 5.27
N VAL A 97 6.63 4.18 6.29
CA VAL A 97 6.07 4.54 7.61
C VAL A 97 6.87 5.67 8.27
N ALA A 98 8.20 5.69 8.10
CA ALA A 98 9.04 6.79 8.57
C ALA A 98 8.70 8.11 7.85
N LEU A 99 8.58 8.07 6.52
CA LEU A 99 8.17 9.22 5.71
C LEU A 99 6.81 9.77 6.16
N ASP A 100 5.83 8.88 6.33
CA ASP A 100 4.46 9.23 6.70
C ASP A 100 4.38 9.82 8.11
N SER A 101 5.22 9.32 9.02
CA SER A 101 5.34 9.87 10.38
C SER A 101 5.93 11.29 10.38
N ILE A 102 6.93 11.55 9.53
CA ILE A 102 7.60 12.85 9.46
C ILE A 102 6.73 13.86 8.70
N MET A 103 6.41 13.57 7.45
CA MET A 103 5.68 14.49 6.59
C MET A 103 4.21 14.60 6.99
N GLY A 104 3.57 13.46 7.21
CA GLY A 104 2.16 13.37 7.56
C GLY A 104 1.86 13.90 8.94
N ILE A 105 2.41 13.25 9.96
CA ILE A 105 2.07 13.55 11.35
C ILE A 105 2.79 14.81 11.83
N ALA A 106 4.13 14.85 11.75
CA ALA A 106 4.88 16.01 12.26
C ALA A 106 4.64 17.27 11.41
N GLY A 107 4.59 17.14 10.08
CA GLY A 107 4.20 18.24 9.18
C GLY A 107 2.77 18.74 9.45
N GLY A 108 1.81 17.84 9.69
CA GLY A 108 0.45 18.21 10.08
C GLY A 108 0.40 18.93 11.42
N LEU A 109 1.17 18.47 12.41
CA LEU A 109 1.28 19.14 13.72
C LEU A 109 1.86 20.55 13.62
N LEU A 110 2.88 20.76 12.78
CA LEU A 110 3.42 22.08 12.50
C LEU A 110 2.33 23.03 11.97
N ILE A 111 1.55 22.58 10.98
CA ILE A 111 0.45 23.38 10.41
C ILE A 111 -0.62 23.65 11.47
N ARG A 112 -1.05 22.63 12.21
CA ARG A 112 -2.12 22.75 13.21
C ARG A 112 -1.73 23.71 14.33
N SER A 113 -0.47 23.67 14.77
CA SER A 113 0.04 24.53 15.85
C SER A 113 0.07 26.02 15.45
N ALA A 114 0.11 26.33 14.15
CA ALA A 114 0.12 27.70 13.64
C ALA A 114 -1.27 28.25 13.32
N ARG A 115 -2.32 27.41 13.30
CA ARG A 115 -3.67 27.74 12.79
C ARG A 115 -4.24 29.05 13.34
N ASP A 116 -4.19 29.20 14.66
CA ASP A 116 -4.83 30.33 15.38
C ASP A 116 -3.81 31.38 15.83
N LEU A 117 -2.57 31.29 15.32
CA LEU A 117 -1.50 32.23 15.62
C LEU A 117 -1.47 33.40 14.62
N SER A 118 -0.68 34.41 14.94
CA SER A 118 -0.57 35.63 14.12
C SER A 118 -0.11 35.33 12.68
N PRO A 119 -0.44 36.20 11.71
CA PRO A 119 -0.07 35.99 10.31
C PRO A 119 1.43 35.73 10.08
N ASN A 120 2.30 36.41 10.85
CA ASN A 120 3.74 36.22 10.75
C ASN A 120 4.17 34.79 11.12
N ILE A 121 3.50 34.18 12.12
CA ILE A 121 3.78 32.79 12.52
C ILE A 121 3.22 31.81 11.49
N GLN A 122 2.07 32.08 10.90
CA GLN A 122 1.52 31.25 9.81
C GLN A 122 2.44 31.27 8.58
N ILE A 123 2.98 32.44 8.20
CA ILE A 123 3.95 32.56 7.10
C ILE A 123 5.23 31.76 7.43
N PHE A 124 5.73 31.86 8.66
CA PHE A 124 6.89 31.08 9.09
C PHE A 124 6.61 29.57 9.00
N ALA A 125 5.47 29.10 9.52
CA ALA A 125 5.07 27.70 9.48
C ALA A 125 4.88 27.20 8.03
N ALA A 126 4.31 28.03 7.15
CA ALA A 126 4.18 27.71 5.73
C ALA A 126 5.55 27.52 5.07
N ASN A 127 6.51 28.39 5.37
CA ASN A 127 7.89 28.25 4.87
C ASN A 127 8.56 26.98 5.39
N GLN A 128 8.44 26.67 6.69
CA GLN A 128 9.01 25.46 7.27
C GLN A 128 8.37 24.18 6.70
N PHE A 129 7.05 24.18 6.52
CA PHE A 129 6.35 23.06 5.89
C PHE A 129 6.77 22.86 4.43
N ASN A 130 6.99 23.94 3.69
CA ASN A 130 7.49 23.88 2.32
C ASN A 130 8.93 23.34 2.26
N LEU A 131 9.80 23.77 3.17
CA LEU A 131 11.16 23.23 3.30
C LEU A 131 11.13 21.73 3.60
N LEU A 132 10.28 21.31 4.55
CA LEU A 132 10.11 19.91 4.89
C LEU A 132 9.60 19.10 3.68
N LEU A 133 8.58 19.59 2.96
CA LEU A 133 7.99 18.89 1.83
C LEU A 133 9.02 18.57 0.72
N PHE A 134 9.94 19.50 0.45
CA PHE A 134 10.93 19.37 -0.62
C PHE A 134 12.33 18.98 -0.11
N GLU A 135 12.45 18.59 1.16
CA GLU A 135 13.73 18.16 1.72
C GLU A 135 14.18 16.84 1.05
N PRO A 136 15.40 16.76 0.48
CA PRO A 136 15.82 15.64 -0.36
C PRO A 136 16.02 14.31 0.37
N ILE A 137 16.09 14.27 1.69
CA ILE A 137 16.31 13.05 2.47
C ILE A 137 14.99 12.55 3.08
N ILE A 138 14.33 13.40 3.86
CA ILE A 138 13.17 13.04 4.68
C ILE A 138 11.86 13.69 4.23
N GLY A 139 11.90 14.51 3.18
CA GLY A 139 10.75 15.29 2.75
C GLY A 139 9.64 14.48 2.09
N GLY A 140 8.43 15.05 2.10
CA GLY A 140 7.21 14.44 1.58
C GLY A 140 7.15 14.24 0.06
N SER A 141 8.09 14.82 -0.70
CA SER A 141 8.22 14.61 -2.13
C SER A 141 8.52 13.14 -2.46
N THR A 142 7.90 12.60 -3.51
CA THR A 142 8.15 11.25 -4.03
C THR A 142 9.65 10.97 -4.29
N PHE A 143 10.45 12.01 -4.55
CA PHE A 143 11.87 11.89 -4.86
C PHE A 143 12.82 12.16 -3.69
N SER A 144 12.32 12.28 -2.45
CA SER A 144 13.20 12.25 -1.28
C SER A 144 13.82 10.86 -1.11
N LEU A 145 14.93 10.72 -0.38
CA LEU A 145 15.55 9.42 -0.11
C LEU A 145 14.56 8.44 0.53
N LEU A 146 13.79 8.89 1.53
CA LEU A 146 12.74 8.07 2.14
C LEU A 146 11.63 7.71 1.14
N GLY A 147 11.21 8.66 0.28
CA GLY A 147 10.23 8.42 -0.78
C GLY A 147 10.70 7.38 -1.79
N ILE A 148 11.95 7.46 -2.24
CA ILE A 148 12.57 6.52 -3.18
C ILE A 148 12.70 5.14 -2.54
N LEU A 149 13.18 5.04 -1.30
CA LEU A 149 13.35 3.76 -0.62
C LEU A 149 12.01 3.10 -0.28
N GLY A 150 11.03 3.89 0.16
CA GLY A 150 9.69 3.42 0.48
C GLY A 150 8.89 3.05 -0.76
N GLY A 151 8.61 4.02 -1.64
CA GLY A 151 7.85 3.82 -2.88
C GLY A 151 8.55 2.91 -3.88
N GLY A 152 9.88 3.00 -4.00
CA GLY A 152 10.68 2.07 -4.79
C GLY A 152 10.69 0.66 -4.20
N GLY A 153 10.76 0.53 -2.87
CA GLY A 153 10.59 -0.74 -2.16
C GLY A 153 9.24 -1.40 -2.48
N TRP A 154 8.15 -0.61 -2.47
CA TRP A 154 6.83 -1.08 -2.90
C TRP A 154 6.83 -1.57 -4.34
N ALA A 155 7.29 -0.73 -5.27
CA ALA A 155 7.28 -1.06 -6.69
C ALA A 155 8.07 -2.34 -6.97
N ILE A 156 9.30 -2.45 -6.48
CA ILE A 156 10.14 -3.65 -6.62
C ILE A 156 9.47 -4.85 -5.94
N GLY A 157 8.96 -4.65 -4.73
CA GLY A 157 8.33 -5.70 -3.91
C GLY A 157 7.14 -6.35 -4.59
N VAL A 158 6.22 -5.53 -5.13
CA VAL A 158 5.00 -5.98 -5.81
C VAL A 158 5.28 -6.51 -7.21
N ILE A 159 6.20 -5.90 -7.98
CA ILE A 159 6.62 -6.45 -9.28
C ILE A 159 7.21 -7.85 -9.10
N ALA A 160 8.11 -8.02 -8.13
CA ALA A 160 8.72 -9.30 -7.84
C ALA A 160 7.69 -10.34 -7.34
N ALA A 161 6.71 -9.92 -6.53
CA ALA A 161 5.57 -10.76 -6.14
C ALA A 161 4.75 -11.21 -7.36
N ALA A 162 4.42 -10.28 -8.26
CA ALA A 162 3.68 -10.56 -9.48
C ALA A 162 4.42 -11.57 -10.36
N ILE A 163 5.74 -11.41 -10.53
CA ILE A 163 6.59 -12.36 -11.27
C ILE A 163 6.57 -13.74 -10.62
N ALA A 164 6.75 -13.82 -9.29
CA ALA A 164 6.71 -15.09 -8.56
C ALA A 164 5.36 -15.80 -8.74
N LEU A 165 4.25 -15.08 -8.55
CA LEU A 165 2.89 -15.57 -8.74
C LEU A 165 2.63 -16.03 -10.19
N ARG A 166 3.08 -15.24 -11.18
CA ARG A 166 2.91 -15.57 -12.61
C ARG A 166 3.64 -16.86 -12.97
N ARG A 167 4.86 -17.06 -12.46
CA ARG A 167 5.63 -18.30 -12.64
C ARG A 167 4.98 -19.51 -11.97
N SER A 168 4.20 -19.28 -10.92
CA SER A 168 3.41 -20.31 -10.24
C SER A 168 2.03 -20.58 -10.88
N GLY A 169 1.73 -19.93 -12.01
CA GLY A 169 0.52 -20.22 -12.81
C GLY A 169 -0.65 -19.26 -12.60
N VAL A 170 -0.46 -18.13 -11.89
CA VAL A 170 -1.49 -17.09 -11.76
C VAL A 170 -1.85 -16.50 -13.14
N PRO A 171 -3.14 -16.22 -13.42
CA PRO A 171 -3.58 -15.65 -14.69
C PRO A 171 -2.89 -14.34 -15.06
N LEU A 172 -2.69 -14.11 -16.37
CA LEU A 172 -2.02 -12.91 -16.89
C LEU A 172 -2.70 -11.62 -16.43
N LEU A 173 -4.04 -11.60 -16.36
CA LEU A 173 -4.76 -10.39 -15.98
C LEU A 173 -4.49 -9.98 -14.52
N SER A 174 -4.39 -10.93 -13.58
CA SER A 174 -4.00 -10.63 -12.20
C SER A 174 -2.55 -10.12 -12.11
N PHE A 175 -1.65 -10.67 -12.94
CA PHE A 175 -0.30 -10.15 -13.08
C PHE A 175 -0.27 -8.69 -13.55
N VAL A 176 -1.05 -8.36 -14.60
CA VAL A 176 -1.16 -6.99 -15.12
C VAL A 176 -1.70 -6.02 -14.06
N PHE A 177 -2.72 -6.42 -13.31
CA PHE A 177 -3.24 -5.59 -12.22
C PHE A 177 -2.23 -5.39 -11.07
N LEU A 178 -1.42 -6.40 -10.73
CA LEU A 178 -0.35 -6.21 -9.75
C LEU A 178 0.74 -5.26 -10.27
N LEU A 179 1.10 -5.32 -11.56
CA LEU A 179 2.03 -4.35 -12.15
C LEU A 179 1.46 -2.94 -12.13
N ALA A 180 0.18 -2.78 -12.49
CA ALA A 180 -0.50 -1.49 -12.42
C ALA A 180 -0.51 -0.96 -10.98
N SER A 181 -0.77 -1.82 -9.99
CA SER A 181 -0.69 -1.47 -8.57
C SER A 181 0.70 -1.01 -8.15
N ALA A 182 1.74 -1.75 -8.55
CA ALA A 182 3.13 -1.42 -8.23
C ALA A 182 3.51 -0.02 -8.73
N ILE A 183 3.08 0.33 -9.94
CA ILE A 183 3.39 1.62 -10.57
C ILE A 183 2.52 2.73 -9.97
N LEU A 184 1.20 2.58 -9.98
CA LEU A 184 0.27 3.64 -9.59
C LEU A 184 0.43 4.03 -8.12
N PHE A 185 0.47 3.05 -7.22
CA PHE A 185 0.66 3.32 -5.79
C PHE A 185 2.11 3.69 -5.45
N GLY A 186 3.08 3.10 -6.15
CA GLY A 186 4.50 3.45 -5.98
C GLY A 186 4.84 4.88 -6.37
N LEU A 187 4.09 5.49 -7.30
CA LEU A 187 4.23 6.89 -7.69
C LEU A 187 3.72 7.85 -6.61
N ALA A 188 2.51 7.60 -6.10
CA ALA A 188 1.94 8.33 -4.98
C ALA A 188 0.77 7.54 -4.37
N HIS A 189 0.65 7.57 -3.04
CA HIS A 189 -0.49 6.98 -2.32
C HIS A 189 -1.73 7.89 -2.32
N VAL A 190 -1.57 9.16 -2.67
CA VAL A 190 -2.68 10.12 -2.73
C VAL A 190 -3.52 9.97 -4.02
N PRO A 191 -4.74 10.54 -4.07
CA PRO A 191 -5.56 10.55 -5.27
C PRO A 191 -4.90 11.25 -6.48
N PRO A 192 -5.15 10.75 -7.71
CA PRO A 192 -5.97 9.57 -8.02
C PRO A 192 -5.16 8.26 -8.02
N THR A 193 -3.83 8.32 -8.08
CA THR A 193 -2.98 7.17 -8.39
C THR A 193 -2.97 6.13 -7.27
N GLY A 194 -2.95 6.55 -6.01
CA GLY A 194 -2.94 5.63 -4.87
C GLY A 194 -4.21 4.79 -4.76
N PRO A 195 -5.41 5.40 -4.70
CA PRO A 195 -6.68 4.66 -4.72
C PRO A 195 -6.79 3.71 -5.92
N LEU A 196 -6.38 4.14 -7.13
CA LEU A 196 -6.39 3.30 -8.32
C LEU A 196 -5.42 2.13 -8.21
N GLY A 197 -4.20 2.36 -7.69
CA GLY A 197 -3.22 1.32 -7.45
C GLY A 197 -3.69 0.27 -6.43
N LEU A 198 -4.35 0.71 -5.36
CA LEU A 198 -4.92 -0.18 -4.34
C LEU A 198 -6.13 -0.95 -4.88
N ALA A 199 -6.97 -0.32 -5.72
CA ALA A 199 -8.03 -1.00 -6.43
C ALA A 199 -7.49 -2.08 -7.38
N CYS A 200 -6.42 -1.79 -8.14
CA CYS A 200 -5.74 -2.77 -8.97
C CYS A 200 -5.21 -3.95 -8.12
N PHE A 201 -4.59 -3.67 -6.98
CA PHE A 201 -4.13 -4.72 -6.05
C PHE A 201 -5.30 -5.61 -5.62
N PHE A 202 -6.37 -5.00 -5.11
CA PHE A 202 -7.56 -5.69 -4.62
C PHE A 202 -8.17 -6.57 -5.71
N ILE A 203 -8.37 -6.04 -6.91
CA ILE A 203 -8.89 -6.79 -8.06
C ILE A 203 -7.98 -7.97 -8.41
N ALA A 204 -6.66 -7.78 -8.41
CA ALA A 204 -5.73 -8.86 -8.70
C ALA A 204 -5.86 -10.02 -7.72
N VAL A 205 -5.93 -9.72 -6.41
CA VAL A 205 -6.04 -10.69 -5.33
C VAL A 205 -7.40 -11.38 -5.33
N VAL A 206 -8.50 -10.62 -5.44
CA VAL A 206 -9.85 -11.19 -5.51
C VAL A 206 -9.91 -12.24 -6.61
N ARG A 207 -9.35 -11.95 -7.80
CA ARG A 207 -9.34 -12.86 -8.94
C ARG A 207 -8.56 -14.16 -8.74
N ILE A 208 -7.64 -14.22 -7.78
CA ILE A 208 -6.86 -15.42 -7.49
C ILE A 208 -7.33 -16.16 -6.24
N ASP A 209 -8.25 -15.60 -5.45
CA ASP A 209 -8.75 -16.27 -4.24
C ASP A 209 -9.70 -17.43 -4.59
N PRO A 210 -9.31 -18.69 -4.35
CA PRO A 210 -10.14 -19.85 -4.68
C PRO A 210 -11.43 -19.93 -3.84
N PHE A 211 -11.48 -19.28 -2.67
CA PHE A 211 -12.67 -19.27 -1.83
C PHE A 211 -13.80 -18.41 -2.40
N LEU A 212 -13.46 -17.29 -3.05
CA LEU A 212 -14.44 -16.39 -3.66
C LEU A 212 -15.00 -16.96 -4.96
N TRP A 213 -14.18 -17.66 -5.75
CA TRP A 213 -14.60 -18.21 -7.05
C TRP A 213 -15.09 -19.65 -7.00
N GLY A 214 -15.06 -20.29 -5.82
CA GLY A 214 -15.81 -21.51 -5.53
C GLY A 214 -15.61 -22.62 -6.57
N ASP A 215 -14.36 -22.98 -6.89
CA ASP A 215 -14.13 -24.12 -7.77
C ASP A 215 -14.57 -25.41 -7.07
N LYS A 216 -15.83 -25.80 -7.31
CA LYS A 216 -16.49 -27.00 -6.77
C LYS A 216 -15.73 -28.29 -7.11
N ASN A 217 -14.78 -28.25 -8.05
CA ASN A 217 -13.91 -29.38 -8.37
C ASN A 217 -12.88 -29.65 -7.26
N ILE A 218 -12.40 -28.61 -6.56
CA ILE A 218 -11.40 -28.75 -5.48
C ILE A 218 -12.06 -29.30 -4.21
N ALA A 219 -13.29 -28.89 -3.91
CA ALA A 219 -14.04 -29.36 -2.74
C ALA A 219 -14.54 -30.82 -2.86
N ARG A 220 -14.78 -31.32 -4.09
CA ARG A 220 -15.15 -32.74 -4.32
C ARG A 220 -13.96 -33.69 -4.18
N HIS A 221 -12.76 -33.27 -4.61
CA HIS A 221 -11.57 -34.10 -4.51
C HIS A 221 -11.14 -34.33 -3.04
N ASN A 222 -11.36 -33.33 -2.18
CA ASN A 222 -11.04 -33.45 -0.75
C ASN A 222 -12.03 -34.30 0.05
N ARG A 223 -13.31 -34.37 -0.35
CA ARG A 223 -14.28 -35.27 0.31
C ARG A 223 -14.01 -36.74 -0.02
N TYR A 224 -13.65 -37.03 -1.28
CA TYR A 224 -13.32 -38.39 -1.71
C TYR A 224 -12.09 -38.95 -0.97
N ASN A 225 -11.05 -38.14 -0.77
CA ASN A 225 -9.84 -38.60 -0.07
C ASN A 225 -10.03 -38.78 1.45
N GLN A 226 -11.02 -38.14 2.07
CA GLN A 226 -11.34 -38.38 3.49
C GLN A 226 -12.28 -39.56 3.72
N GLU A 227 -13.05 -39.96 2.70
CA GLU A 227 -13.91 -41.15 2.75
C GLU A 227 -13.15 -42.44 2.38
N VAL A 228 -12.08 -42.35 1.57
CA VAL A 228 -11.23 -43.50 1.20
C VAL A 228 -10.16 -43.84 2.25
N LEU A 229 -9.89 -42.92 3.18
CA LEU A 229 -8.93 -43.09 4.29
C LEU A 229 -9.60 -43.41 5.64
N ARG A 230 -10.88 -43.79 5.62
CA ARG A 230 -11.61 -44.39 6.75
C ARG A 230 -11.97 -45.82 6.39
#